data_AF-A0A969AXG7-F1
#
_entry.id   AF-A0A969AXG7-F1
#
_cell.length_a   1.000
_cell.length_b   1.000
_cell.length_c   1.000
_cell.angle_alpha   90.00
_cell.angle_beta   90.00
_cell.angle_gamma   90.00
#
_symmetry.space_group_name_H-M   'P 1'
#
loop_
_entity.id
_entity.type
_entity.pdbx_description
1 polymer ?
#
loop_
_entity_poly.entity_id
_entity_poly.type
_entity_poly.pdbx_seq_one_letter_code
_entity_poly.pdbx_strand_id
1 'polypeptide(L)'
;MSFLLQFYNSSLLMSMLAIAYLGLAFVMRTHVSLVFISTFYLVLSYIGSVILVLMTGLMYSALLPWLAFIPMSANLIINRKAALVWLAVCFVTVFFVAFYLPQGMANIPVQYDRSYDAFFYSTTYNGLTGIILVLSMAFQKAKDSVYTVLEDKNRIISSINLELKSKNDEIIAQNEELLQQKEEITAQREFIEIKNRELLLVQQELNELVDKLTNTQHNLARREAENRSILDSIYGTQLLVGELDLNGKILKMSPEAAKFLQLGNEDIIGKTFNELSNITGMSFGKNLDFETLWKQLLDGHNLSHDVHLQRGEAEYWLKQNFFPILGANARPIKIMIVAQDISQIKNQQMEIEMLNIDLQENIWKIEKQNHLLVRQRQEIEHINEELKQSNEEIRNINQNLENRVKERTQYLEAQNKQLSEYAYINAHLLRGPMCSILGLVNLMATSKPNDAEPLIFHMQKSSQELRAVVDKISKAIEKGGHFDRNLIYKN
;
A
#
# COMPACT_ATOMS: atom_id res chain seq x y z
N MET A 1 -65.48 -30.86 -28.53
CA MET A 1 -66.28 -31.10 -27.31
C MET A 1 -67.62 -30.38 -27.36
N SER A 2 -67.65 -29.06 -27.53
CA SER A 2 -68.92 -28.27 -27.55
C SER A 2 -69.92 -28.72 -28.64
N PHE A 3 -69.45 -29.20 -29.79
CA PHE A 3 -70.32 -29.76 -30.84
C PHE A 3 -71.04 -31.06 -30.43
N LEU A 4 -70.39 -31.90 -29.62
CA LEU A 4 -70.98 -33.15 -29.09
C LEU A 4 -72.04 -32.87 -28.00
N LEU A 5 -71.92 -31.72 -27.32
CA LEU A 5 -72.85 -31.25 -26.29
C LEU A 5 -74.00 -30.39 -26.86
N GLN A 6 -74.12 -30.31 -28.20
CA GLN A 6 -75.02 -29.40 -28.92
C GLN A 6 -74.89 -27.92 -28.50
N PHE A 7 -73.71 -27.54 -28.01
CA PHE A 7 -73.44 -26.21 -27.45
C PHE A 7 -72.77 -25.29 -28.48
N TYR A 8 -73.53 -24.96 -29.54
CA TYR A 8 -73.02 -24.28 -30.74
C TYR A 8 -72.44 -22.88 -30.47
N ASN A 9 -73.11 -22.07 -29.65
CA ASN A 9 -72.66 -20.71 -29.34
C ASN A 9 -71.31 -20.69 -28.59
N SER A 10 -71.08 -21.64 -27.69
CA SER A 10 -69.79 -21.80 -27.02
C SER A 10 -68.70 -22.26 -27.97
N SER A 11 -69.02 -23.14 -28.91
CA SER A 11 -68.06 -23.57 -29.94
C SER A 11 -67.57 -22.38 -30.76
N LEU A 12 -68.48 -21.47 -31.17
CA LEU A 12 -68.13 -20.25 -31.90
C LEU A 12 -67.22 -19.34 -31.07
N LEU A 13 -67.58 -19.08 -29.80
CA LEU A 13 -66.79 -18.24 -28.90
C LEU A 13 -65.38 -18.82 -28.68
N MET A 14 -65.26 -20.12 -28.47
CA MET A 14 -63.96 -20.79 -28.31
C MET A 14 -63.10 -20.71 -29.56
N SER A 15 -63.69 -20.84 -30.76
CA SER A 15 -62.97 -20.64 -32.02
C SER A 15 -62.48 -19.19 -32.17
N MET A 16 -63.30 -18.20 -31.82
CA MET A 16 -62.89 -16.79 -31.82
C MET A 16 -61.74 -16.52 -30.84
N LEU A 17 -61.83 -17.04 -29.62
CA LEU A 17 -60.77 -16.93 -28.62
C LEU A 17 -59.47 -17.62 -29.09
N ALA A 18 -59.57 -18.80 -29.71
CA ALA A 18 -58.41 -19.51 -30.25
C ALA A 18 -57.71 -18.72 -31.36
N ILE A 19 -58.46 -18.12 -32.29
CA ILE A 19 -57.91 -17.25 -33.33
C ILE A 19 -57.22 -16.02 -32.70
N ALA A 20 -57.85 -15.41 -31.70
CA ALA A 20 -57.29 -14.25 -31.02
C ALA A 20 -55.99 -14.61 -30.24
N TYR A 21 -55.91 -15.78 -29.61
CA TYR A 21 -54.68 -16.26 -28.97
C TYR A 21 -53.56 -16.56 -29.98
N LEU A 22 -53.88 -17.13 -31.14
CA LEU A 22 -52.92 -17.30 -32.23
C LEU A 22 -52.41 -15.95 -32.76
N GLY A 23 -53.30 -14.96 -32.86
CA GLY A 23 -52.92 -13.58 -33.18
C GLY A 23 -51.93 -13.01 -32.17
N LEU A 24 -52.15 -13.21 -30.87
CA LEU A 24 -51.23 -12.76 -29.82
C LEU A 24 -49.87 -13.44 -29.90
N ALA A 25 -49.80 -14.72 -30.28
CA ALA A 25 -48.55 -15.42 -30.49
C ALA A 25 -47.71 -14.79 -31.63
N PHE A 26 -48.36 -14.25 -32.66
CA PHE A 26 -47.66 -13.51 -33.72
C PHE A 26 -47.19 -12.13 -33.22
N VAL A 27 -48.00 -11.44 -32.40
CA VAL A 27 -47.63 -10.17 -31.77
C VAL A 27 -46.43 -10.32 -30.84
N MET A 28 -46.21 -11.48 -30.22
CA MET A 28 -44.98 -11.74 -29.43
C MET A 28 -43.68 -11.67 -30.24
N ARG A 29 -43.72 -11.75 -31.59
CA ARG A 29 -42.54 -11.56 -32.44
C ARG A 29 -42.24 -10.08 -32.76
N THR A 30 -43.09 -9.16 -32.30
CA THR A 30 -42.94 -7.71 -32.51
C THR A 30 -42.35 -7.04 -31.26
N HIS A 31 -41.95 -5.77 -31.34
CA HIS A 31 -41.37 -5.01 -30.21
C HIS A 31 -42.36 -4.61 -29.09
N VAL A 32 -43.53 -5.24 -29.02
CA VAL A 32 -44.53 -4.95 -27.99
C VAL A 32 -44.10 -5.55 -26.65
N SER A 33 -44.29 -4.80 -25.56
CA SER A 33 -43.96 -5.25 -24.21
C SER A 33 -44.69 -6.55 -23.85
N LEU A 34 -43.94 -7.53 -23.34
CA LEU A 34 -44.48 -8.81 -22.86
C LEU A 34 -45.58 -8.61 -21.81
N VAL A 35 -45.46 -7.60 -20.95
CA VAL A 35 -46.47 -7.26 -19.93
C VAL A 35 -47.79 -6.85 -20.57
N PHE A 36 -47.73 -6.07 -21.66
CA PHE A 36 -48.92 -5.63 -22.38
C PHE A 36 -49.63 -6.80 -23.07
N ILE A 37 -48.86 -7.63 -23.80
CA ILE A 37 -49.40 -8.82 -24.47
C ILE A 37 -50.05 -9.77 -23.45
N SER A 38 -49.38 -9.98 -22.32
CA SER A 38 -49.85 -10.86 -21.24
C SER A 38 -51.09 -10.30 -20.55
N THR A 39 -51.17 -8.99 -20.36
CA THR A 39 -52.36 -8.35 -19.79
C THR A 39 -53.55 -8.49 -20.72
N PHE A 40 -53.36 -8.25 -22.02
CA PHE A 40 -54.41 -8.41 -23.03
C PHE A 40 -54.88 -9.86 -23.13
N TYR A 41 -53.96 -10.83 -23.12
CA TYR A 41 -54.27 -12.25 -23.04
C TYR A 41 -55.19 -12.56 -21.85
N LEU A 42 -54.85 -12.08 -20.65
CA LEU A 42 -55.65 -12.31 -19.44
C LEU A 42 -57.03 -11.66 -19.49
N VAL A 43 -57.13 -10.43 -20.02
CA VAL A 43 -58.43 -9.76 -20.22
C VAL A 43 -59.32 -10.58 -21.15
N LEU A 44 -58.76 -11.05 -22.26
CA LEU A 44 -59.49 -11.85 -23.24
C LEU A 44 -59.92 -13.21 -22.65
N SER A 45 -59.03 -13.87 -21.90
CA SER A 45 -59.34 -15.11 -21.17
C SER A 45 -60.41 -14.91 -20.10
N TYR A 46 -60.36 -13.79 -19.38
CA TYR A 46 -61.37 -13.44 -18.38
C TYR A 46 -62.74 -13.21 -19.01
N ILE A 47 -62.85 -12.36 -20.03
CA ILE A 47 -64.12 -12.06 -20.71
C ILE A 47 -64.71 -13.35 -21.30
N GLY A 48 -63.88 -14.15 -21.98
CA GLY A 48 -64.29 -15.43 -22.53
C GLY A 48 -64.84 -16.38 -21.46
N SER A 49 -64.14 -16.49 -20.32
CA SER A 49 -64.54 -17.36 -19.21
C SER A 49 -65.85 -16.90 -18.55
N VAL A 50 -66.03 -15.59 -18.37
CA VAL A 50 -67.27 -15.03 -17.81
C VAL A 50 -68.47 -15.25 -18.73
N ILE A 51 -68.30 -15.04 -20.05
CA ILE A 51 -69.36 -15.30 -21.03
C ILE A 51 -69.76 -16.78 -21.02
N LEU A 52 -68.78 -17.68 -20.96
CA LEU A 52 -69.08 -19.11 -20.88
C LEU A 52 -69.82 -19.48 -19.59
N VAL A 53 -69.39 -18.93 -18.45
CA VAL A 53 -70.08 -19.11 -17.15
C VAL A 53 -71.53 -18.61 -17.21
N LEU A 54 -71.79 -17.50 -17.90
CA LEU A 54 -73.15 -16.99 -18.12
C LEU A 54 -74.00 -17.96 -18.94
N MET A 55 -73.45 -18.55 -19.99
CA MET A 55 -74.16 -19.46 -20.90
C MET A 55 -74.43 -20.86 -20.31
N THR A 56 -73.63 -21.28 -19.33
CA THR A 56 -73.71 -22.62 -18.72
C THR A 56 -74.42 -22.64 -17.36
N GLY A 57 -75.08 -21.55 -16.96
CA GLY A 57 -75.94 -21.53 -15.76
C GLY A 57 -75.33 -20.88 -14.52
N LEU A 58 -74.43 -19.89 -14.69
CA LEU A 58 -73.93 -19.01 -13.64
C LEU A 58 -73.30 -19.78 -12.47
N MET A 59 -73.98 -19.87 -11.33
CA MET A 59 -73.50 -20.51 -10.09
C MET A 59 -73.32 -22.03 -10.22
N TYR A 60 -74.11 -22.67 -11.09
CA TYR A 60 -74.02 -24.11 -11.37
C TYR A 60 -73.21 -24.38 -12.64
N SER A 61 -72.31 -23.46 -13.00
CA SER A 61 -71.39 -23.68 -14.10
C SER A 61 -70.20 -24.51 -13.66
N ALA A 62 -69.94 -25.63 -14.34
CA ALA A 62 -68.70 -26.39 -14.17
C ALA A 62 -67.44 -25.56 -14.45
N LEU A 63 -67.57 -24.46 -15.21
CA LEU A 63 -66.47 -23.57 -15.59
C LEU A 63 -66.17 -22.48 -14.55
N LEU A 64 -67.02 -22.29 -13.53
CA LEU A 64 -66.80 -21.24 -12.53
C LEU A 64 -65.43 -21.36 -11.82
N PRO A 65 -64.95 -22.56 -11.43
CA PRO A 65 -63.61 -22.73 -10.86
C PRO A 65 -62.46 -22.36 -11.80
N TRP A 66 -62.67 -22.36 -13.13
CA TRP A 66 -61.63 -22.00 -14.11
C TRP A 66 -61.24 -20.52 -14.05
N LEU A 67 -62.07 -19.65 -13.46
CA LEU A 67 -61.69 -18.25 -13.21
C LEU A 67 -60.46 -18.13 -12.31
N ALA A 68 -60.14 -19.14 -11.50
CA ALA A 68 -58.93 -19.17 -10.68
C ALA A 68 -57.63 -19.25 -11.53
N PHE A 69 -57.72 -19.71 -12.79
CA PHE A 69 -56.57 -19.77 -13.69
C PHE A 69 -56.01 -18.39 -14.02
N ILE A 70 -56.87 -17.37 -14.11
CA ILE A 70 -56.51 -16.01 -14.53
C ILE A 70 -55.51 -15.36 -13.55
N PRO A 71 -55.75 -15.29 -12.23
CA PRO A 71 -54.75 -14.78 -11.29
C PRO A 71 -53.50 -15.66 -11.20
N MET A 72 -53.61 -16.98 -11.41
CA MET A 72 -52.44 -17.87 -11.43
C MET A 72 -51.52 -17.59 -12.62
N SER A 73 -52.08 -17.44 -13.82
CA SER A 73 -51.33 -17.03 -15.02
C SER A 73 -50.75 -15.62 -14.89
N ALA A 74 -51.49 -14.68 -14.29
CA ALA A 74 -51.00 -13.33 -14.02
C ALA A 74 -49.77 -13.32 -13.10
N ASN A 75 -49.75 -14.19 -12.08
CA ASN A 75 -48.62 -14.31 -11.16
C ASN A 75 -47.38 -14.89 -11.86
N LEU A 76 -47.58 -15.84 -12.78
CA LEU A 76 -46.51 -16.50 -13.51
C LEU A 76 -45.90 -15.60 -14.59
N ILE A 77 -46.73 -14.88 -15.34
CA ILE A 77 -46.30 -14.18 -16.57
C ILE A 77 -45.99 -12.69 -16.31
N ILE A 78 -46.69 -12.04 -15.38
CA ILE A 78 -46.58 -10.60 -15.15
C ILE A 78 -45.85 -10.32 -13.83
N ASN A 79 -46.57 -10.39 -12.70
CA ASN A 79 -46.04 -10.21 -11.36
C ASN A 79 -47.12 -10.45 -10.29
N ARG A 80 -46.69 -10.51 -9.03
CA ARG A 80 -47.55 -10.67 -7.85
C ARG A 80 -48.64 -9.59 -7.73
N LYS A 81 -48.36 -8.34 -8.10
CA LYS A 81 -49.37 -7.25 -7.99
C LYS A 81 -50.50 -7.47 -8.98
N ALA A 82 -50.20 -7.79 -10.23
CA ALA A 82 -51.18 -8.10 -11.26
C ALA A 82 -52.04 -9.33 -10.86
N ALA A 83 -51.41 -10.35 -10.27
CA ALA A 83 -52.14 -11.50 -9.74
C ALA A 83 -53.17 -11.13 -8.68
N LEU A 84 -52.83 -10.23 -7.74
CA LEU A 84 -53.76 -9.77 -6.71
C LEU A 84 -54.92 -8.94 -7.30
N VAL A 85 -54.65 -8.10 -8.31
CA VAL A 85 -55.72 -7.37 -9.02
C VAL A 85 -56.69 -8.35 -9.69
N TRP A 86 -56.17 -9.30 -10.45
CA TRP A 86 -57.01 -10.31 -11.12
C TRP A 86 -57.74 -11.22 -10.14
N LEU A 87 -57.13 -11.53 -8.99
CA LEU A 87 -57.78 -12.28 -7.93
C LEU A 87 -58.99 -11.50 -7.39
N ALA A 88 -58.84 -10.21 -7.14
CA ALA A 88 -59.93 -9.35 -6.70
C ALA A 88 -61.05 -9.28 -7.75
N VAL A 89 -60.70 -9.14 -9.04
CA VAL A 89 -61.68 -9.13 -10.15
C VAL A 89 -62.46 -10.45 -10.21
N CYS A 90 -61.79 -11.59 -10.15
CA CYS A 90 -62.46 -12.90 -10.14
C CYS A 90 -63.32 -13.08 -8.89
N PHE A 91 -62.87 -12.62 -7.71
CA PHE A 91 -63.64 -12.71 -6.47
C PHE A 91 -64.92 -11.86 -6.53
N VAL A 92 -64.82 -10.63 -7.02
CA VAL A 92 -65.98 -9.75 -7.27
C VAL A 92 -66.95 -10.41 -8.25
N THR A 93 -66.43 -11.06 -9.28
CA THR A 93 -67.27 -11.78 -10.27
C THR A 93 -68.02 -12.94 -9.63
N VAL A 94 -67.33 -13.79 -8.87
CA VAL A 94 -67.97 -14.92 -8.17
C VAL A 94 -69.00 -14.42 -7.16
N PHE A 95 -68.68 -13.37 -6.41
CA PHE A 95 -69.60 -12.75 -5.44
C PHE A 95 -70.84 -12.16 -6.14
N PHE A 96 -70.63 -11.45 -7.25
CA PHE A 96 -71.72 -10.92 -8.07
C PHE A 96 -72.62 -12.05 -8.59
N VAL A 97 -72.03 -13.11 -9.16
CA VAL A 97 -72.76 -14.28 -9.65
C VAL A 97 -73.54 -14.97 -8.53
N ALA A 98 -72.98 -15.05 -7.31
CA ALA A 98 -73.65 -15.62 -6.14
C ALA A 98 -74.82 -14.77 -5.61
N PHE A 99 -74.67 -13.43 -5.61
CA PHE A 99 -75.67 -12.53 -5.03
C PHE A 99 -76.83 -12.20 -5.98
N TYR A 100 -76.62 -12.23 -7.30
CA TYR A 100 -77.66 -11.91 -8.28
C TYR A 100 -78.53 -13.12 -8.68
N LEU A 101 -78.10 -14.35 -8.35
CA LEU A 101 -78.88 -15.57 -8.60
C LEU A 101 -80.23 -15.59 -7.84
N PRO A 102 -80.32 -15.21 -6.55
CA PRO A 102 -81.57 -15.24 -5.79
C PRO A 102 -82.55 -14.10 -6.12
N GLN A 103 -82.11 -13.01 -6.78
CA GLN A 103 -82.90 -11.78 -6.95
C GLN A 103 -83.61 -11.63 -8.32
N GLY A 104 -83.62 -12.66 -9.18
CA GLY A 104 -84.44 -12.68 -10.39
C GLY A 104 -83.73 -13.02 -11.71
N MET A 105 -82.41 -13.26 -11.71
CA MET A 105 -81.71 -13.84 -12.87
C MET A 105 -81.79 -15.38 -12.92
N ALA A 106 -82.75 -15.99 -12.23
CA ALA A 106 -82.90 -17.45 -12.12
C ALA A 106 -83.28 -18.15 -13.45
N ASN A 107 -83.62 -17.39 -14.50
CA ASN A 107 -84.10 -17.91 -15.78
C ASN A 107 -83.19 -17.59 -16.97
N ILE A 108 -81.86 -17.49 -16.79
CA ILE A 108 -80.96 -17.57 -17.95
C ILE A 108 -81.00 -19.03 -18.45
N PRO A 109 -81.53 -19.30 -19.66
CA PRO A 109 -81.63 -20.67 -20.14
C PRO A 109 -80.23 -21.23 -20.37
N VAL A 110 -79.97 -22.38 -19.76
CA VAL A 110 -78.75 -23.15 -20.02
C VAL A 110 -78.76 -23.53 -21.49
N GLN A 111 -77.72 -23.11 -22.22
CA GLN A 111 -77.67 -23.22 -23.68
C GLN A 111 -77.18 -24.60 -24.19
N TYR A 112 -77.03 -25.58 -23.31
CA TYR A 112 -76.62 -26.94 -23.65
C TYR A 112 -77.57 -27.97 -23.02
N ASP A 113 -77.59 -29.18 -23.58
CA ASP A 113 -78.45 -30.26 -23.08
C ASP A 113 -77.94 -30.78 -21.72
N ARG A 114 -78.78 -30.64 -20.68
CA ARG A 114 -78.49 -31.08 -19.31
C ARG A 114 -78.34 -32.59 -19.16
N SER A 115 -78.77 -33.39 -20.16
CA SER A 115 -78.53 -34.84 -20.17
C SER A 115 -77.02 -35.19 -20.07
N TYR A 116 -76.14 -34.27 -20.47
CA TYR A 116 -74.69 -34.44 -20.45
C TYR A 116 -73.98 -33.79 -19.25
N ASP A 117 -74.69 -33.33 -18.22
CA ASP A 117 -74.08 -32.64 -17.06
C ASP A 117 -72.94 -33.45 -16.44
N ALA A 118 -73.16 -34.72 -16.12
CA ALA A 118 -72.14 -35.58 -15.50
C ALA A 118 -70.85 -35.67 -16.34
N PHE A 119 -70.99 -35.74 -17.67
CA PHE A 119 -69.87 -35.80 -18.60
C PHE A 119 -69.14 -34.46 -18.70
N PHE A 120 -69.87 -33.34 -18.71
CA PHE A 120 -69.33 -32.00 -18.75
C PHE A 120 -68.54 -31.66 -17.48
N TYR A 121 -69.09 -31.93 -16.30
CA TYR A 121 -68.42 -31.76 -15.01
C TYR A 121 -67.17 -32.63 -14.90
N SER A 122 -67.25 -33.91 -15.26
CA SER A 122 -66.12 -34.83 -15.22
C SER A 122 -64.96 -34.35 -16.09
N THR A 123 -65.22 -33.95 -17.34
CA THR A 123 -64.16 -33.44 -18.23
C THR A 123 -63.55 -32.15 -17.69
N THR A 124 -64.38 -31.25 -17.19
CA THR A 124 -63.96 -29.94 -16.71
C THR A 124 -63.07 -30.03 -15.46
N TYR A 125 -63.42 -30.90 -14.51
CA TYR A 125 -62.59 -31.12 -13.32
C TYR A 125 -61.31 -31.90 -13.60
N ASN A 126 -61.34 -32.89 -14.50
CA ASN A 126 -60.10 -33.56 -14.93
C ASN A 126 -59.15 -32.60 -15.66
N GLY A 127 -59.69 -31.71 -16.51
CA GLY A 127 -58.92 -30.66 -17.15
C GLY A 127 -58.34 -29.65 -16.16
N LEU A 128 -59.11 -29.27 -15.13
CA LEU A 128 -58.66 -28.36 -14.08
C LEU A 128 -57.50 -28.97 -13.28
N THR A 129 -57.59 -30.24 -12.90
CA THR A 129 -56.49 -30.96 -12.21
C THR A 129 -55.24 -31.02 -13.09
N GLY A 130 -55.39 -31.33 -14.38
CA GLY A 130 -54.28 -31.37 -15.33
C GLY A 130 -53.58 -30.02 -15.49
N ILE A 131 -54.34 -28.93 -15.65
CA ILE A 131 -53.74 -27.59 -15.81
C ILE A 131 -53.08 -27.10 -14.53
N ILE A 132 -53.63 -27.41 -13.35
CA ILE A 132 -53.01 -27.11 -12.05
C ILE A 132 -51.66 -27.84 -11.93
N LEU A 133 -51.59 -29.11 -12.33
CA LEU A 133 -50.32 -29.86 -12.33
C LEU A 133 -49.28 -29.22 -13.25
N VAL A 134 -49.66 -28.85 -14.48
CA VAL A 134 -48.76 -28.19 -15.45
C VAL A 134 -48.28 -26.84 -14.92
N LEU A 135 -49.17 -26.02 -14.35
CA LEU A 135 -48.80 -24.76 -13.72
C LEU A 135 -47.86 -24.96 -12.52
N SER A 136 -48.13 -25.96 -11.67
CA SER A 136 -47.28 -26.29 -10.53
C SER A 136 -45.87 -26.69 -10.98
N MET A 137 -45.76 -27.52 -12.02
CA MET A 137 -44.46 -27.87 -12.63
C MET A 137 -43.74 -26.66 -13.22
N ALA A 138 -44.48 -25.75 -13.88
CA ALA A 138 -43.89 -24.52 -14.42
C ALA A 138 -43.36 -23.60 -13.31
N PHE A 139 -44.13 -23.42 -12.23
CA PHE A 139 -43.69 -22.67 -11.04
C PHE A 139 -42.47 -23.31 -10.38
N GLN A 140 -42.47 -24.63 -10.22
CA GLN A 140 -41.35 -25.36 -9.63
C GLN A 140 -40.08 -25.18 -10.47
N LYS A 141 -40.18 -25.33 -11.80
CA LYS A 141 -39.03 -25.13 -12.70
C LYS A 141 -38.49 -23.69 -12.67
N ALA A 142 -39.38 -22.69 -12.66
CA ALA A 142 -38.98 -21.29 -12.57
C ALA A 142 -38.28 -21.01 -11.22
N LYS A 143 -38.82 -21.58 -10.14
CA LYS A 143 -38.26 -21.48 -8.80
C LYS A 143 -36.86 -22.11 -8.76
N ASP A 144 -36.72 -23.35 -9.19
CA ASP A 144 -35.45 -24.08 -9.15
C ASP A 144 -34.35 -23.36 -9.97
N SER A 145 -34.69 -22.81 -11.13
CA SER A 145 -33.75 -22.00 -11.93
C SER A 145 -33.29 -20.72 -11.21
N VAL A 146 -34.11 -20.12 -10.36
CA VAL A 146 -33.71 -18.96 -9.56
C VAL A 146 -32.83 -19.39 -8.40
N TYR A 147 -33.13 -20.54 -7.76
CA TYR A 147 -32.32 -21.08 -6.68
C TYR A 147 -30.91 -21.45 -7.14
N THR A 148 -30.75 -22.09 -8.30
CA THR A 148 -29.41 -22.43 -8.82
C THR A 148 -28.56 -21.19 -9.07
N VAL A 149 -29.13 -20.17 -9.73
CA VAL A 149 -28.44 -18.88 -9.95
C VAL A 149 -28.09 -18.20 -8.63
N LEU A 150 -28.95 -18.31 -7.62
CA LEU A 150 -28.71 -17.74 -6.30
C LEU A 150 -27.58 -18.48 -5.56
N GLU A 151 -27.55 -19.81 -5.62
CA GLU A 151 -26.47 -20.62 -5.06
C GLU A 151 -25.12 -20.30 -5.73
N ASP A 152 -25.08 -20.20 -7.06
CA ASP A 152 -23.87 -19.86 -7.79
C ASP A 152 -23.35 -18.46 -7.41
N LYS A 153 -24.25 -17.47 -7.33
CA LYS A 153 -23.88 -16.11 -6.87
C LYS A 153 -23.38 -16.12 -5.43
N ASN A 154 -24.02 -16.87 -4.54
CA ASN A 154 -23.59 -16.98 -3.14
C ASN A 154 -22.20 -17.65 -3.04
N ARG A 155 -21.93 -18.68 -3.86
CA ARG A 155 -20.60 -19.30 -3.93
C ARG A 155 -19.55 -18.29 -4.40
N ILE A 156 -19.81 -17.53 -5.45
CA ILE A 156 -18.91 -16.48 -5.95
C ILE A 156 -18.66 -15.40 -4.89
N ILE A 157 -19.70 -14.95 -4.19
CA ILE A 157 -19.55 -13.97 -3.10
C ILE A 157 -18.70 -14.55 -1.98
N SER A 158 -18.91 -15.82 -1.63
CA SER A 158 -18.11 -16.47 -0.58
C SER A 158 -16.64 -16.60 -0.96
N SER A 159 -16.32 -16.88 -2.23
CA SER A 159 -14.92 -16.95 -2.69
C SER A 159 -14.27 -15.56 -2.71
N ILE A 160 -14.97 -14.52 -3.18
CA ILE A 160 -14.49 -13.14 -3.16
C ILE A 160 -14.23 -12.68 -1.72
N ASN A 161 -15.13 -12.98 -0.78
CA ASN A 161 -14.94 -12.63 0.63
C ASN A 161 -13.73 -13.33 1.24
N LEU A 162 -13.47 -14.59 0.87
CA LEU A 162 -12.32 -15.34 1.35
C LEU A 162 -11.01 -14.80 0.78
N GLU A 163 -11.00 -14.44 -0.50
CA GLU A 163 -9.87 -13.77 -1.16
C GLU A 163 -9.58 -12.39 -0.55
N LEU A 164 -10.61 -11.56 -0.33
CA LEU A 164 -10.48 -10.26 0.34
C LEU A 164 -9.93 -10.41 1.76
N LYS A 165 -10.39 -11.42 2.50
CA LYS A 165 -9.87 -11.69 3.84
C LYS A 165 -8.39 -12.06 3.80
N SER A 166 -7.98 -12.95 2.89
CA SER A 166 -6.57 -13.31 2.71
C SER A 166 -5.71 -12.09 2.34
N LYS A 167 -6.20 -11.23 1.45
CA LYS A 167 -5.51 -9.99 1.05
C LYS A 167 -5.41 -9.00 2.21
N ASN A 168 -6.45 -8.91 3.03
CA ASN A 168 -6.44 -8.07 4.22
C ASN A 168 -5.43 -8.58 5.26
N ASP A 169 -5.36 -9.89 5.48
CA ASP A 169 -4.38 -10.49 6.39
C ASP A 169 -2.93 -10.27 5.89
N GLU A 170 -2.70 -10.34 4.56
CA GLU A 170 -1.41 -10.02 3.92
C GLU A 170 -1.01 -8.55 4.14
N ILE A 171 -1.95 -7.61 3.97
CA ILE A 171 -1.72 -6.17 4.21
C ILE A 171 -1.40 -5.91 5.69
N ILE A 172 -2.07 -6.59 6.62
CA ILE A 172 -1.78 -6.45 8.06
C ILE A 172 -0.34 -6.90 8.35
N ALA A 173 0.08 -8.05 7.82
CA ALA A 173 1.45 -8.54 8.00
C ALA A 173 2.50 -7.56 7.41
N GLN A 174 2.25 -7.03 6.20
CA GLN A 174 3.12 -6.03 5.59
C GLN A 174 3.19 -4.73 6.39
N ASN A 175 2.07 -4.29 6.98
CA ASN A 175 2.05 -3.11 7.83
C ASN A 175 2.84 -3.31 9.13
N GLU A 176 2.77 -4.50 9.74
CA GLU A 176 3.57 -4.83 10.93
C GLU A 176 5.07 -4.83 10.61
N GLU A 177 5.46 -5.42 9.47
CA GLU A 177 6.86 -5.42 9.01
C GLU A 177 7.37 -3.99 8.74
N LEU A 178 6.58 -3.16 8.07
CA LEU A 178 6.94 -1.77 7.78
C LEU A 178 7.05 -0.93 9.06
N LEU A 179 6.21 -1.20 10.05
CA LEU A 179 6.30 -0.55 11.36
C LEU A 179 7.62 -0.93 12.07
N GLN A 180 8.02 -2.20 12.01
CA GLN A 180 9.28 -2.67 12.56
C GLN A 180 10.50 -2.05 11.84
N GLN A 181 10.49 -2.01 10.51
CA GLN A 181 11.55 -1.35 9.72
C GLN A 181 11.66 0.14 10.06
N LYS A 182 10.52 0.82 10.25
CA LYS A 182 10.50 2.23 10.66
C LYS A 182 11.12 2.44 12.04
N GLU A 183 10.82 1.57 13.00
CA GLU A 183 11.43 1.62 14.34
C GLU A 183 12.95 1.41 14.27
N GLU A 184 13.41 0.45 13.46
CA GLU A 184 14.84 0.20 13.26
C GLU A 184 15.56 1.41 12.63
N ILE A 185 15.00 1.99 11.57
CA ILE A 185 15.55 3.20 10.93
C ILE A 185 15.61 4.37 11.92
N THR A 186 14.59 4.50 12.78
CA THR A 186 14.55 5.56 13.79
C THR A 186 15.69 5.37 14.80
N ALA A 187 15.91 4.15 15.29
CA ALA A 187 17.01 3.82 16.19
C ALA A 187 18.39 4.04 15.53
N GLN A 188 18.56 3.63 14.27
CA GLN A 188 19.79 3.87 13.52
C GLN A 188 20.07 5.37 13.36
N ARG A 189 19.04 6.16 13.08
CA ARG A 189 19.17 7.62 12.94
C ARG A 189 19.61 8.27 14.25
N GLU A 190 19.03 7.89 15.37
CA GLU A 190 19.44 8.38 16.69
C GLU A 190 20.90 8.01 17.00
N PHE A 191 21.31 6.77 16.69
CA PHE A 191 22.70 6.35 16.83
C PHE A 191 23.67 7.19 15.98
N ILE A 192 23.31 7.45 14.72
CA ILE A 192 24.11 8.31 13.82
C ILE A 192 24.21 9.74 14.37
N GLU A 193 23.12 10.30 14.90
CA GLU A 193 23.15 11.63 15.51
C GLU A 193 24.09 11.71 16.71
N ILE A 194 24.11 10.69 17.56
CA ILE A 194 25.04 10.60 18.70
C ILE A 194 26.49 10.51 18.18
N LYS A 195 26.75 9.64 17.21
CA LYS A 195 28.10 9.49 16.63
C LYS A 195 28.61 10.76 15.95
N ASN A 196 27.72 11.49 15.26
CA ASN A 196 28.07 12.77 14.66
C ASN A 196 28.43 13.82 15.74
N ARG A 197 27.75 13.83 16.89
CA ARG A 197 28.13 14.72 18.01
C ARG A 197 29.48 14.35 18.60
N GLU A 198 29.76 13.06 18.81
CA GLU A 198 31.08 12.60 19.27
C GLU A 198 32.20 13.00 18.30
N LEU A 199 31.98 12.79 16.99
CA LEU A 199 32.93 13.16 15.96
C LEU A 199 33.23 14.68 15.99
N LEU A 200 32.21 15.51 16.21
CA LEU A 200 32.37 16.95 16.31
C LEU A 200 33.26 17.35 17.51
N LEU A 201 33.10 16.67 18.65
CA LEU A 201 33.92 16.90 19.84
C LEU A 201 35.38 16.49 19.60
N VAL A 202 35.59 15.29 19.03
CA VAL A 202 36.94 14.83 18.67
C VAL A 202 37.60 15.78 17.67
N GLN A 203 36.84 16.29 16.70
CA GLN A 203 37.36 17.26 15.74
C GLN A 203 37.75 18.59 16.40
N GLN A 204 37.01 19.04 17.43
CA GLN A 204 37.38 20.22 18.21
C GLN A 204 38.68 20.00 19.01
N GLU A 205 38.81 18.86 19.70
CA GLU A 205 40.02 18.52 20.46
C GLU A 205 41.24 18.40 19.56
N LEU A 206 41.09 17.78 18.38
CA LEU A 206 42.17 17.65 17.41
C LEU A 206 42.65 19.03 16.92
N ASN A 207 41.73 19.94 16.61
CA ASN A 207 42.08 21.30 16.21
C ASN A 207 42.85 22.04 17.32
N GLU A 208 42.42 21.90 18.59
CA GLU A 208 43.13 22.49 19.72
C GLU A 208 44.55 21.91 19.90
N LEU A 209 44.71 20.60 19.67
CA LEU A 209 46.01 19.93 19.72
C LEU A 209 46.94 20.41 18.60
N VAL A 210 46.40 20.59 17.38
CA VAL A 210 47.15 21.13 16.22
C VAL A 210 47.64 22.54 16.51
N ASP A 211 46.80 23.40 17.11
CA ASP A 211 47.20 24.76 17.48
C ASP A 211 48.29 24.76 18.57
N LYS A 212 48.19 23.87 19.56
CA LYS A 212 49.24 23.69 20.58
C LYS A 212 50.56 23.20 19.98
N LEU A 213 50.51 22.25 19.04
CA LEU A 213 51.68 21.72 18.31
C LEU A 213 52.36 22.81 17.48
N THR A 214 51.57 23.61 16.77
CA THR A 214 52.09 24.71 15.94
C THR A 214 52.79 25.76 16.80
N ASN A 215 52.22 26.09 17.96
CA ASN A 215 52.85 26.98 18.94
C ASN A 215 54.11 26.39 19.58
N THR A 216 54.14 25.09 19.89
CA THR A 216 55.34 24.43 20.42
C THR A 216 56.45 24.32 19.38
N GLN A 217 56.14 24.06 18.10
CA GLN A 217 57.12 24.07 17.02
C GLN A 217 57.74 25.46 16.82
N HIS A 218 56.93 26.52 16.89
CA HIS A 218 57.45 27.90 16.79
C HIS A 218 58.39 28.25 17.96
N ASN A 219 58.09 27.77 19.17
CA ASN A 219 58.96 27.92 20.34
C ASN A 219 60.24 27.06 20.27
N LEU A 220 60.17 25.88 19.66
CA LEU A 220 61.33 25.00 19.45
C LEU A 220 62.32 25.57 18.43
N ALA A 221 61.82 26.13 17.32
CA ALA A 221 62.67 26.79 16.33
C ALA A 221 63.42 28.01 16.91
N ARG A 222 62.78 28.74 17.84
CA ARG A 222 63.43 29.83 18.59
C ARG A 222 64.49 29.31 19.57
N ARG A 223 64.23 28.19 20.25
CA ARG A 223 65.18 27.52 21.15
C ARG A 223 66.37 26.89 20.42
N GLU A 224 66.22 26.40 19.19
CA GLU A 224 67.35 25.88 18.40
C GLU A 224 68.36 26.98 18.05
N ALA A 225 67.87 28.20 17.75
CA ALA A 225 68.73 29.37 17.54
C ALA A 225 69.47 29.79 18.83
N GLU A 226 68.82 29.69 20.00
CA GLU A 226 69.43 29.93 21.31
C GLU A 226 70.42 28.82 21.70
N ASN A 227 70.11 27.54 21.45
CA ASN A 227 70.96 26.40 21.76
C ASN A 227 72.29 26.43 20.98
N ARG A 228 72.28 26.94 19.74
CA ARG A 228 73.51 27.15 18.98
C ARG A 228 74.45 28.17 19.64
N SER A 229 73.91 29.11 20.40
CA SER A 229 74.67 30.03 21.26
C SER A 229 74.99 29.44 22.64
N ILE A 230 74.18 28.50 23.15
CA ILE A 230 74.42 27.78 24.42
C ILE A 230 75.50 26.70 24.27
N LEU A 231 75.72 26.17 23.06
CA LEU A 231 76.82 25.25 22.79
C LEU A 231 78.19 25.93 23.00
N ASP A 232 78.28 27.23 22.74
CA ASP A 232 79.43 28.07 23.13
C ASP A 232 79.53 28.30 24.66
N SER A 233 78.54 27.86 25.44
CA SER A 233 78.45 27.92 26.91
C SER A 233 78.37 26.54 27.61
N ILE A 234 78.68 25.43 26.92
CA ILE A 234 78.63 24.01 27.38
C ILE A 234 79.37 23.71 28.70
N TYR A 235 80.17 24.62 29.24
CA TYR A 235 80.66 24.48 30.62
C TYR A 235 79.55 24.60 31.70
N GLY A 236 78.28 24.85 31.35
CA GLY A 236 77.22 25.17 32.33
C GLY A 236 75.84 24.48 32.22
N THR A 237 75.63 23.39 31.46
CA THR A 237 74.28 22.78 31.33
C THR A 237 74.24 21.28 31.62
N GLN A 238 73.47 20.87 32.66
CA GLN A 238 72.83 19.57 33.03
C GLN A 238 73.56 18.23 32.78
N LEU A 239 74.72 18.23 32.16
CA LEU A 239 75.56 17.07 31.95
C LEU A 239 76.34 16.84 33.23
N LEU A 240 76.24 15.63 33.76
CA LEU A 240 77.04 15.19 34.88
C LEU A 240 78.44 14.88 34.33
N VAL A 241 79.31 15.88 34.33
CA VAL A 241 80.68 15.75 33.83
C VAL A 241 81.61 15.41 34.98
N GLY A 242 82.42 14.37 34.80
CA GLY A 242 83.49 13.99 35.72
C GLY A 242 84.80 13.83 34.97
N GLU A 243 85.90 14.25 35.58
CA GLU A 243 87.25 13.88 35.16
C GLU A 243 87.78 12.84 36.13
N LEU A 244 88.30 11.75 35.61
CA LEU A 244 88.82 10.60 36.35
C LEU A 244 90.31 10.42 36.04
N ASP A 245 91.07 9.96 37.02
CA ASP A 245 92.40 9.43 36.78
C ASP A 245 92.34 8.03 36.13
N LEU A 246 93.50 7.51 35.73
CA LEU A 246 93.59 6.20 35.07
C LEU A 246 93.23 5.02 35.99
N ASN A 247 93.11 5.25 37.31
CA ASN A 247 92.70 4.26 38.30
C ASN A 247 91.22 4.42 38.70
N GLY A 248 90.48 5.34 38.08
CA GLY A 248 89.05 5.56 38.30
C GLY A 248 88.71 6.45 39.48
N LYS A 249 89.68 7.21 40.01
CA LYS A 249 89.43 8.22 41.04
C LYS A 249 89.00 9.53 40.43
N ILE A 250 88.02 10.18 41.04
CA ILE A 250 87.48 11.45 40.54
C ILE A 250 88.44 12.60 40.83
N LEU A 251 88.94 13.22 39.77
CA LEU A 251 89.82 14.40 39.80
C LEU A 251 89.03 15.70 39.86
N LYS A 252 87.94 15.79 39.09
CA LYS A 252 87.03 16.93 39.04
C LYS A 252 85.63 16.46 38.72
N MET A 253 84.63 17.20 39.15
CA MET A 253 83.24 16.90 38.87
C MET A 253 82.44 18.19 38.72
N SER A 254 81.51 18.22 37.76
CA SER A 254 80.57 19.33 37.56
C SER A 254 79.67 19.51 38.79
N PRO A 255 79.26 20.74 39.12
CA PRO A 255 78.31 21.00 40.20
C PRO A 255 76.99 20.22 40.07
N GLU A 256 76.55 19.96 38.84
CA GLU A 256 75.33 19.21 38.52
C GLU A 256 75.46 17.74 38.92
N ALA A 257 76.63 17.13 38.67
CA ALA A 257 76.95 15.77 39.10
C ALA A 257 77.00 15.62 40.63
N ALA A 258 77.59 16.59 41.33
CA ALA A 258 77.62 16.61 42.80
C ALA A 258 76.21 16.74 43.40
N LYS A 259 75.36 17.59 42.82
CA LYS A 259 73.94 17.73 43.21
C LYS A 259 73.13 16.47 42.95
N PHE A 260 73.35 15.80 41.81
CA PHE A 260 72.68 14.54 41.48
C PHE A 260 73.02 13.43 42.50
N LEU A 261 74.31 13.33 42.86
CA LEU A 261 74.79 12.42 43.90
C LEU A 261 74.41 12.86 45.33
N GLN A 262 73.95 14.10 45.51
CA GLN A 262 73.63 14.73 46.80
C GLN A 262 74.81 14.73 47.79
N LEU A 263 76.03 14.86 47.26
CA LEU A 263 77.27 14.89 48.04
C LEU A 263 77.99 16.22 47.87
N GLY A 264 78.73 16.64 48.91
CA GLY A 264 79.65 17.77 48.81
C GLY A 264 80.85 17.42 47.94
N ASN A 265 81.45 18.40 47.27
CA ASN A 265 82.64 18.17 46.43
C ASN A 265 83.80 17.50 47.20
N GLU A 266 83.95 17.81 48.50
CA GLU A 266 84.98 17.21 49.36
C GLU A 266 84.78 15.70 49.58
N ASP A 267 83.54 15.22 49.50
CA ASP A 267 83.19 13.81 49.63
C ASP A 267 83.30 13.05 48.29
N ILE A 268 83.50 13.75 47.18
CA ILE A 268 83.51 13.18 45.82
C ILE A 268 84.95 13.03 45.29
N ILE A 269 85.78 14.06 45.47
CA ILE A 269 87.13 14.09 44.89
C ILE A 269 88.03 13.04 45.54
N GLY A 270 88.75 12.27 44.73
CA GLY A 270 89.70 11.23 45.17
C GLY A 270 89.07 9.87 45.49
N LYS A 271 87.74 9.75 45.49
CA LYS A 271 87.01 8.47 45.65
C LYS A 271 86.71 7.83 44.30
N THR A 272 86.46 6.52 44.33
CA THR A 272 85.97 5.71 43.19
C THR A 272 84.44 5.61 43.20
N PHE A 273 83.83 5.29 42.06
CA PHE A 273 82.37 5.13 41.95
C PHE A 273 81.79 4.06 42.89
N ASN A 274 82.54 2.98 43.16
CA ASN A 274 82.12 1.95 44.12
C ASN A 274 82.08 2.47 45.56
N GLU A 275 83.02 3.32 45.95
CA GLU A 275 83.01 3.94 47.27
C GLU A 275 81.85 4.95 47.40
N LEU A 276 81.54 5.67 46.32
CA LEU A 276 80.38 6.56 46.28
C LEU A 276 79.04 5.80 46.30
N SER A 277 78.95 4.62 45.67
CA SER A 277 77.78 3.73 45.75
C SER A 277 77.43 3.38 47.20
N ASN A 278 78.44 3.02 48.01
CA ASN A 278 78.24 2.68 49.42
C ASN A 278 77.78 3.87 50.27
N ILE A 279 78.22 5.08 49.93
CA ILE A 279 77.86 6.32 50.65
C ILE A 279 76.46 6.79 50.28
N THR A 280 76.10 6.71 48.99
CA THR A 280 74.82 7.23 48.46
C THR A 280 73.67 6.24 48.54
N GLY A 281 73.96 4.97 48.85
CA GLY A 281 72.98 3.88 48.82
C GLY A 281 72.47 3.56 47.40
N MET A 282 73.13 4.07 46.36
CA MET A 282 72.79 3.76 44.98
C MET A 282 73.31 2.39 44.60
N SER A 283 72.44 1.48 44.17
CA SER A 283 72.85 0.21 43.59
C SER A 283 72.98 0.36 42.07
N PHE A 284 74.20 0.15 41.58
CA PHE A 284 74.46 0.03 40.15
C PHE A 284 74.03 -1.37 39.71
N GLY A 285 73.14 -1.46 38.71
CA GLY A 285 72.62 -2.75 38.23
C GLY A 285 73.75 -3.73 37.85
N LYS A 286 73.55 -5.03 38.09
CA LYS A 286 74.52 -6.14 37.91
C LYS A 286 75.10 -6.35 36.49
N ASN A 287 74.82 -5.46 35.54
CA ASN A 287 75.06 -5.68 34.11
C ASN A 287 76.30 -4.98 33.53
N LEU A 288 77.13 -4.29 34.33
CA LEU A 288 78.40 -3.71 33.86
C LEU A 288 79.60 -4.51 34.35
N ASP A 289 80.34 -5.12 33.43
CA ASP A 289 81.68 -5.64 33.67
C ASP A 289 82.69 -4.48 33.64
N PHE A 290 82.95 -3.93 34.82
CA PHE A 290 83.79 -2.75 34.99
C PHE A 290 85.25 -3.01 34.56
N GLU A 291 85.76 -4.24 34.65
CA GLU A 291 87.13 -4.58 34.26
C GLU A 291 87.33 -4.51 32.75
N THR A 292 86.38 -5.08 32.00
CA THR A 292 86.41 -5.04 30.53
C THR A 292 86.21 -3.61 30.00
N LEU A 293 85.31 -2.84 30.61
CA LEU A 293 85.09 -1.43 30.28
C LEU A 293 86.37 -0.62 30.51
N TRP A 294 87.01 -0.76 31.66
CA TRP A 294 88.20 0.02 32.00
C TRP A 294 89.39 -0.27 31.07
N LYS A 295 89.56 -1.54 30.69
CA LYS A 295 90.61 -1.95 29.74
C LYS A 295 90.44 -1.28 28.37
N GLN A 296 89.22 -1.23 27.84
CA GLN A 296 88.94 -0.60 26.54
C GLN A 296 89.14 0.93 26.55
N LEU A 297 88.86 1.60 27.69
CA LEU A 297 89.13 3.02 27.87
C LEU A 297 90.64 3.31 27.90
N LEU A 298 91.43 2.45 28.55
CA LEU A 298 92.89 2.55 28.59
C LEU A 298 93.54 2.28 27.22
N ASP A 299 92.87 1.51 26.36
CA ASP A 299 93.24 1.31 24.95
C ASP A 299 92.81 2.49 24.05
N GLY A 300 92.16 3.53 24.61
CA GLY A 300 91.82 4.78 23.92
C GLY A 300 90.46 4.81 23.23
N HIS A 301 89.59 3.83 23.47
CA HIS A 301 88.25 3.79 22.87
C HIS A 301 87.23 4.60 23.69
N ASN A 302 86.36 5.34 23.02
CA ASN A 302 85.20 5.95 23.67
C ASN A 302 84.12 4.89 23.90
N LEU A 303 83.46 4.91 25.05
CA LEU A 303 82.42 3.93 25.39
C LEU A 303 81.15 4.64 25.85
N SER A 304 80.00 4.16 25.38
CA SER A 304 78.68 4.63 25.78
C SER A 304 77.92 3.48 26.42
N HIS A 305 77.37 3.68 27.61
CA HIS A 305 76.54 2.71 28.31
C HIS A 305 75.33 3.38 28.95
N ASP A 306 74.18 2.74 28.84
CA ASP A 306 72.98 3.11 29.59
C ASP A 306 72.95 2.27 30.87
N VAL A 307 72.84 2.93 32.03
CA VAL A 307 72.85 2.30 33.34
C VAL A 307 71.55 2.58 34.06
N HIS A 308 70.90 1.53 34.53
CA HIS A 308 69.77 1.62 35.45
C HIS A 308 70.28 1.70 36.89
N LEU A 309 69.81 2.71 37.62
CA LEU A 309 70.18 2.97 39.00
C LEU A 309 68.94 2.96 39.88
N GLN A 310 69.07 2.35 41.05
CA GLN A 310 68.02 2.39 42.07
C GLN A 310 68.55 3.08 43.34
N ARG A 311 67.79 4.05 43.85
CA ARG A 311 68.05 4.73 45.13
C ARG A 311 66.77 4.73 45.96
N GLY A 312 66.66 3.79 46.89
CA GLY A 312 65.41 3.55 47.63
C GLY A 312 64.31 3.03 46.70
N GLU A 313 63.15 3.70 46.69
CA GLU A 313 62.02 3.39 45.78
C GLU A 313 62.10 4.13 44.43
N ALA A 314 63.07 5.04 44.24
CA ALA A 314 63.22 5.81 43.01
C ALA A 314 64.17 5.13 42.01
N GLU A 315 63.73 5.07 40.75
CA GLU A 315 64.46 4.51 39.62
C GLU A 315 64.97 5.61 38.68
N TYR A 316 66.21 5.47 38.20
CA TYR A 316 66.85 6.41 37.29
C TYR A 316 67.55 5.67 36.15
N TRP A 317 67.55 6.29 34.97
CA TRP A 317 68.32 5.86 33.81
C TRP A 317 69.37 6.90 33.46
N LEU A 318 70.64 6.52 33.46
CA LEU A 318 71.74 7.37 33.03
C LEU A 318 72.36 6.86 31.74
N LYS A 319 72.50 7.74 30.74
CA LYS A 319 73.37 7.48 29.59
C LYS A 319 74.74 8.05 29.87
N GLN A 320 75.73 7.18 30.03
CA GLN A 320 77.08 7.52 30.40
C GLN A 320 78.02 7.32 29.22
N ASN A 321 78.72 8.39 28.83
CA ASN A 321 79.77 8.35 27.83
C ASN A 321 81.12 8.56 28.50
N PHE A 322 82.02 7.62 28.30
CA PHE A 322 83.40 7.68 28.75
C PHE A 322 84.29 8.04 27.56
N PHE A 323 85.04 9.13 27.72
CA PHE A 323 85.95 9.68 26.72
C PHE A 323 87.37 9.66 27.30
N PRO A 324 88.24 8.71 26.90
CA PRO A 324 89.65 8.81 27.18
C PRO A 324 90.22 10.07 26.53
N ILE A 325 90.79 10.95 27.34
CA ILE A 325 91.50 12.13 26.86
C ILE A 325 92.95 11.69 26.61
N LEU A 326 93.34 11.70 25.34
CA LEU A 326 94.65 11.25 24.90
C LEU A 326 95.70 12.35 25.08
N GLY A 327 96.87 11.98 25.59
CA GLY A 327 98.05 12.84 25.60
C GLY A 327 98.83 12.78 24.28
N ALA A 328 99.92 13.53 24.19
CA ALA A 328 100.76 13.65 22.98
C ALA A 328 101.30 12.32 22.41
N ASN A 329 101.34 11.26 23.22
CA ASN A 329 101.83 9.93 22.82
C ASN A 329 100.71 8.95 22.46
N ALA A 330 99.49 9.45 22.18
CA ALA A 330 98.27 8.68 21.93
C ALA A 330 97.89 7.70 23.07
N ARG A 331 98.38 7.94 24.29
CA ARG A 331 98.00 7.21 25.50
C ARG A 331 97.00 8.04 26.31
N PRO A 332 95.94 7.44 26.87
CA PRO A 332 95.02 8.14 27.77
C PRO A 332 95.78 8.72 28.97
N ILE A 333 95.51 9.99 29.29
CA ILE A 333 96.08 10.69 30.47
C ILE A 333 95.03 10.92 31.55
N LYS A 334 93.75 10.98 31.17
CA LYS A 334 92.58 11.07 32.05
C LYS A 334 91.37 10.55 31.30
N ILE A 335 90.32 10.18 32.03
CA ILE A 335 89.05 9.75 31.45
C ILE A 335 88.02 10.80 31.80
N MET A 336 87.35 11.36 30.79
CA MET A 336 86.20 12.23 31.00
C MET A 336 84.93 11.39 30.91
N ILE A 337 84.13 11.38 31.97
CA ILE A 337 82.78 10.83 31.93
C ILE A 337 81.80 11.98 31.72
N VAL A 338 80.88 11.80 30.78
CA VAL A 338 79.75 12.67 30.56
C VAL A 338 78.51 11.80 30.70
N ALA A 339 77.80 11.97 31.82
CA ALA A 339 76.57 11.26 32.08
C ALA A 339 75.36 12.19 31.96
N GLN A 340 74.30 11.69 31.37
CA GLN A 340 73.03 12.40 31.21
C GLN A 340 71.92 11.58 31.87
N ASP A 341 71.09 12.24 32.67
CA ASP A 341 69.84 11.65 33.13
C ASP A 341 68.85 11.58 31.97
N ILE A 342 68.52 10.35 31.56
CA ILE A 342 67.60 10.05 30.46
C ILE A 342 66.29 9.42 30.98
N SER A 343 66.04 9.46 32.30
CA SER A 343 64.86 8.85 32.92
C SER A 343 63.56 9.37 32.32
N GLN A 344 63.46 10.69 32.16
CA GLN A 344 62.28 11.31 31.55
C GLN A 344 62.11 10.90 30.08
N ILE A 345 63.21 10.81 29.32
CA ILE A 345 63.19 10.40 27.90
C ILE A 345 62.73 8.95 27.77
N LYS A 346 63.26 8.06 28.62
CA LYS A 346 62.85 6.64 28.64
C LYS A 346 61.39 6.47 29.03
N ASN A 347 60.92 7.20 30.04
CA ASN A 347 59.51 7.16 30.44
C ASN A 347 58.59 7.67 29.32
N GLN A 348 58.94 8.79 28.68
CA GLN A 348 58.21 9.31 27.52
C GLN A 348 58.21 8.34 26.33
N GLN A 349 59.34 7.66 26.09
CA GLN A 349 59.44 6.68 25.02
C GLN A 349 58.53 5.47 25.28
N MET A 350 58.50 4.97 26.51
CA MET A 350 57.57 3.89 26.90
C MET A 350 56.10 4.34 26.79
N GLU A 351 55.80 5.58 27.16
CA GLU A 351 54.45 6.15 27.02
C GLU A 351 54.04 6.28 25.55
N ILE A 352 54.93 6.77 24.68
CA ILE A 352 54.70 6.84 23.23
C ILE A 352 54.53 5.44 22.62
N GLU A 353 55.32 4.46 23.06
CA GLU A 353 55.20 3.07 22.61
C GLU A 353 53.84 2.46 23.01
N MET A 354 53.40 2.67 24.25
CA MET A 354 52.07 2.26 24.69
C MET A 354 50.96 2.96 23.91
N LEU A 355 51.10 4.28 23.66
CA LEU A 355 50.13 5.04 22.88
C LEU A 355 50.06 4.54 21.43
N ASN A 356 51.20 4.21 20.82
CA ASN A 356 51.23 3.65 19.48
C ASN A 356 50.54 2.29 19.40
N ILE A 357 50.66 1.45 20.43
CA ILE A 357 49.94 0.17 20.50
C ILE A 357 48.42 0.41 20.57
N ASP A 358 47.97 1.35 21.41
CA ASP A 358 46.54 1.70 21.52
C ASP A 358 46.00 2.31 20.21
N LEU A 359 46.77 3.19 19.57
CA LEU A 359 46.42 3.76 18.27
C LEU A 359 46.26 2.69 17.18
N GLN A 360 47.14 1.69 17.15
CA GLN A 360 47.02 0.57 16.21
C GLN A 360 45.74 -0.25 16.45
N GLU A 361 45.38 -0.49 17.72
CA GLU A 361 44.11 -1.15 18.05
C GLU A 361 42.90 -0.33 17.59
N ASN A 362 42.94 0.99 17.80
CA ASN A 362 41.88 1.90 17.37
C ASN A 362 41.75 1.97 15.84
N ILE A 363 42.88 2.01 15.10
CA ILE A 363 42.88 1.93 13.63
C ILE A 363 42.20 0.63 13.17
N TRP A 364 42.56 -0.52 13.75
CA TRP A 364 41.96 -1.80 13.41
C TRP A 364 40.44 -1.81 13.66
N LYS A 365 39.97 -1.22 14.77
CA LYS A 365 38.53 -1.06 15.07
C LYS A 365 37.83 -0.21 14.01
N ILE A 366 38.44 0.92 13.61
CA ILE A 366 37.89 1.83 12.58
C ILE A 366 37.82 1.13 11.22
N GLU A 367 38.87 0.41 10.81
CA GLU A 367 38.88 -0.34 9.56
C GLU A 367 37.78 -1.39 9.51
N LYS A 368 37.58 -2.14 10.60
CA LYS A 368 36.50 -3.11 10.72
C LYS A 368 35.12 -2.44 10.61
N GLN A 369 34.92 -1.29 11.24
CA GLN A 369 33.69 -0.52 11.14
C GLN A 369 33.46 0.02 9.73
N ASN A 370 34.50 0.54 9.07
CA ASN A 370 34.44 1.01 7.69
C ASN A 370 34.04 -0.11 6.72
N HIS A 371 34.59 -1.32 6.87
CA HIS A 371 34.18 -2.46 6.07
C HIS A 371 32.69 -2.79 6.23
N LEU A 372 32.15 -2.71 7.46
CA LEU A 372 30.74 -2.92 7.72
C LEU A 372 29.89 -1.80 7.10
N LEU A 373 30.29 -0.54 7.25
CA LEU A 373 29.62 0.62 6.66
C LEU A 373 29.54 0.54 5.13
N VAL A 374 30.63 0.11 4.47
CA VAL A 374 30.64 -0.09 3.02
C VAL A 374 29.63 -1.16 2.61
N ARG A 375 29.53 -2.26 3.36
CA ARG A 375 28.54 -3.33 3.08
C ARG A 375 27.11 -2.83 3.26
N GLN A 376 26.83 -2.13 4.36
CA GLN A 376 25.51 -1.53 4.61
C GLN A 376 25.13 -0.52 3.52
N ARG A 377 26.10 0.28 3.06
CA ARG A 377 25.87 1.21 1.96
C ARG A 377 25.49 0.49 0.66
N GLN A 378 26.14 -0.62 0.33
CA GLN A 378 25.80 -1.42 -0.85
C GLN A 378 24.39 -2.02 -0.75
N GLU A 379 23.99 -2.51 0.43
CA GLU A 379 22.63 -3.00 0.68
C GLU A 379 21.59 -1.88 0.53
N ILE A 380 21.84 -0.70 1.09
CA ILE A 380 20.97 0.48 0.93
C ILE A 380 20.87 0.91 -0.54
N GLU A 381 21.99 0.89 -1.29
CA GLU A 381 21.98 1.21 -2.73
C GLU A 381 21.11 0.20 -3.51
N HIS A 382 21.22 -1.10 -3.21
CA HIS A 382 20.40 -2.13 -3.83
C HIS A 382 18.90 -1.96 -3.52
N ILE A 383 18.55 -1.76 -2.24
CA ILE A 383 17.16 -1.52 -1.81
C ILE A 383 16.58 -0.26 -2.48
N ASN A 384 17.39 0.80 -2.61
CA ASN A 384 16.95 2.01 -3.29
C ASN A 384 16.69 1.80 -4.78
N GLU A 385 17.47 0.95 -5.45
CA GLU A 385 17.21 0.57 -6.85
C GLU A 385 15.89 -0.19 -7.00
N GLU A 386 15.64 -1.17 -6.13
CA GLU A 386 14.36 -1.93 -6.12
C GLU A 386 13.17 -1.01 -5.83
N LEU A 387 13.29 -0.13 -4.83
CA LEU A 387 12.25 0.84 -4.48
C LEU A 387 11.96 1.79 -5.64
N LYS A 388 12.99 2.20 -6.39
CA LYS A 388 12.83 3.05 -7.57
C LYS A 388 12.06 2.32 -8.67
N GLN A 389 12.37 1.05 -8.94
CA GLN A 389 11.63 0.23 -9.90
C GLN A 389 10.16 0.07 -9.50
N SER A 390 9.90 -0.30 -8.25
CA SER A 390 8.53 -0.43 -7.72
C SER A 390 7.73 0.87 -7.82
N ASN A 391 8.36 2.02 -7.52
CA ASN A 391 7.72 3.33 -7.68
C ASN A 391 7.37 3.66 -9.15
N GLU A 392 8.23 3.29 -10.10
CA GLU A 392 7.94 3.46 -11.53
C GLU A 392 6.78 2.56 -11.98
N GLU A 393 6.70 1.32 -11.49
CA GLU A 393 5.56 0.43 -11.75
C GLU A 393 4.24 0.99 -11.23
N ILE A 394 4.21 1.44 -9.97
CA ILE A 394 3.04 2.09 -9.36
C ILE A 394 2.62 3.31 -10.18
N ARG A 395 3.58 4.12 -10.62
CA ARG A 395 3.31 5.30 -11.44
C ARG A 395 2.66 4.91 -12.78
N ASN A 396 3.17 3.87 -13.44
CA ASN A 396 2.61 3.37 -14.70
C ASN A 396 1.18 2.82 -14.50
N ILE A 397 0.95 2.08 -13.41
CA ILE A 397 -0.38 1.56 -13.06
C ILE A 397 -1.37 2.71 -12.83
N ASN A 398 -0.98 3.71 -12.03
CA ASN A 398 -1.81 4.88 -11.75
C ASN A 398 -2.17 5.64 -13.03
N GLN A 399 -1.21 5.85 -13.92
CA GLN A 399 -1.47 6.53 -15.20
C GLN A 399 -2.42 5.73 -16.11
N ASN A 400 -2.32 4.40 -16.11
CA ASN A 400 -3.25 3.54 -16.84
C ASN A 400 -4.67 3.61 -16.25
N LEU A 401 -4.78 3.58 -14.92
CA LEU A 401 -6.05 3.72 -14.21
C LEU A 401 -6.70 5.07 -14.50
N GLU A 402 -5.96 6.17 -14.45
CA GLU A 402 -6.46 7.50 -14.80
C GLU A 402 -6.99 7.57 -16.22
N ASN A 403 -6.26 7.00 -17.19
CA ASN A 403 -6.71 6.94 -18.58
C ASN A 403 -8.02 6.15 -18.70
N ARG A 404 -8.12 4.98 -18.05
CA ARG A 404 -9.33 4.16 -18.07
C ARG A 404 -10.52 4.85 -17.39
N VAL A 405 -10.28 5.54 -16.28
CA VAL A 405 -11.30 6.36 -15.60
C VAL A 405 -11.78 7.46 -16.53
N LYS A 406 -10.86 8.17 -17.19
CA LYS A 406 -11.19 9.23 -18.14
C LYS A 406 -12.02 8.73 -19.32
N GLU A 407 -11.60 7.64 -19.96
CA GLU A 407 -12.33 7.01 -21.07
C GLU A 407 -13.74 6.59 -20.64
N ARG A 408 -13.86 5.96 -19.46
CA ARG A 408 -15.15 5.49 -18.95
C ARG A 408 -16.06 6.65 -18.55
N THR A 409 -15.52 7.71 -17.98
CA THR A 409 -16.27 8.94 -17.67
C THR A 409 -16.78 9.59 -18.94
N GLN A 410 -15.94 9.75 -19.97
CA GLN A 410 -16.35 10.31 -21.25
C GLN A 410 -17.45 9.47 -21.93
N TYR A 411 -17.31 8.15 -21.89
CA TYR A 411 -18.34 7.24 -22.40
C TYR A 411 -19.67 7.39 -21.64
N LEU A 412 -19.62 7.42 -20.31
CA LEU A 412 -20.80 7.58 -19.46
C LEU A 412 -21.46 8.93 -19.66
N GLU A 413 -20.69 10.01 -19.78
CA GLU A 413 -21.22 11.35 -20.09
C GLU A 413 -21.93 11.37 -21.44
N ALA A 414 -21.34 10.75 -22.47
CA ALA A 414 -21.96 10.63 -23.79
C ALA A 414 -23.28 9.83 -23.72
N GLN A 415 -23.31 8.70 -23.02
CA GLN A 415 -24.52 7.92 -22.83
C GLN A 415 -25.58 8.66 -22.01
N ASN A 416 -25.18 9.36 -20.96
CA ASN A 416 -26.09 10.10 -20.10
C ASN A 416 -26.72 11.29 -20.87
N LYS A 417 -25.93 11.97 -21.70
CA LYS A 417 -26.43 12.99 -22.63
C LYS A 417 -27.44 12.39 -23.61
N GLN A 418 -27.16 11.25 -24.22
CA GLN A 418 -28.12 10.57 -25.11
C GLN A 418 -29.42 10.21 -24.37
N LEU A 419 -29.32 9.64 -23.17
CA LEU A 419 -30.49 9.28 -22.37
C LEU A 419 -31.35 10.50 -22.02
N SER A 420 -30.71 11.62 -21.67
CA SER A 420 -31.38 12.89 -21.41
C SER A 420 -32.14 13.39 -22.63
N GLU A 421 -31.52 13.35 -23.81
CA GLU A 421 -32.17 13.72 -25.09
C GLU A 421 -33.38 12.83 -25.41
N TYR A 422 -33.25 11.50 -25.22
CA TYR A 422 -34.39 10.57 -25.38
C TYR A 422 -35.53 10.86 -24.41
N ALA A 423 -35.23 11.13 -23.14
CA ALA A 423 -36.23 11.47 -22.14
C ALA A 423 -36.96 12.77 -22.51
N TYR A 424 -36.24 13.77 -23.00
CA TYR A 424 -36.80 15.04 -23.45
C TYR A 424 -37.76 14.86 -24.64
N ILE A 425 -37.35 14.12 -25.68
CA ILE A 425 -38.17 13.86 -26.87
C ILE A 425 -39.47 13.14 -26.50
N ASN A 426 -39.36 12.09 -25.68
CA ASN A 426 -40.53 11.34 -25.21
C ASN A 426 -41.51 12.23 -24.42
N ALA A 427 -40.99 13.09 -23.54
CA ALA A 427 -41.82 13.91 -22.66
C ALA A 427 -42.46 15.12 -23.36
N HIS A 428 -41.77 15.78 -24.29
CA HIS A 428 -42.25 17.03 -24.89
C HIS A 428 -42.76 16.88 -26.32
N LEU A 429 -42.10 16.07 -27.16
CA LEU A 429 -42.41 16.01 -28.59
C LEU A 429 -43.41 14.91 -28.92
N LEU A 430 -43.33 13.77 -28.25
CA LEU A 430 -44.26 12.65 -28.48
C LEU A 430 -45.53 12.78 -27.63
N ARG A 431 -45.40 13.12 -26.34
CA ARG A 431 -46.55 13.18 -25.43
C ARG A 431 -47.55 14.28 -25.78
N GLY A 432 -47.09 15.46 -26.22
CA GLY A 432 -47.95 16.61 -26.55
C GLY A 432 -49.02 16.31 -27.61
N PRO A 433 -48.65 15.91 -28.83
CA PRO A 433 -49.62 15.57 -29.88
C PRO A 433 -50.42 14.31 -29.51
N MET A 434 -49.83 13.33 -28.81
CA MET A 434 -50.54 12.12 -28.39
C MET A 434 -51.66 12.43 -27.38
N CYS A 435 -51.39 13.28 -26.38
CA CYS A 435 -52.40 13.79 -25.46
C CYS A 435 -53.47 14.63 -26.18
N SER A 436 -53.08 15.42 -27.18
CA SER A 436 -54.01 16.23 -27.98
C SER A 436 -54.97 15.34 -28.79
N ILE A 437 -54.47 14.27 -29.42
CA ILE A 437 -55.29 13.28 -30.13
C ILE A 437 -56.24 12.58 -29.16
N LEU A 438 -55.76 12.11 -28.01
CA LEU A 438 -56.61 11.47 -27.00
C LEU A 438 -57.70 12.42 -26.48
N GLY A 439 -57.36 13.68 -26.23
CA GLY A 439 -58.32 14.71 -25.82
C GLY A 439 -59.39 14.95 -26.87
N LEU A 440 -58.99 15.07 -28.15
CA LEU A 440 -59.91 15.26 -29.27
C LEU A 440 -60.81 14.04 -29.49
N VAL A 441 -60.29 12.82 -29.33
CA VAL A 441 -61.09 11.58 -29.39
C VAL A 441 -62.15 11.57 -28.28
N ASN A 442 -61.78 11.97 -27.06
CA ASN A 442 -62.72 12.06 -25.93
C ASN A 442 -63.80 13.13 -26.14
N LEU A 443 -63.44 14.27 -26.74
CA LEU A 443 -64.38 15.33 -27.10
C LEU A 443 -65.32 14.90 -28.23
N MET A 444 -64.84 14.18 -29.23
CA MET A 444 -65.69 13.60 -30.29
C MET A 444 -66.71 12.60 -29.72
N ALA A 445 -66.34 11.84 -28.69
CA ALA A 445 -67.25 10.90 -28.03
C ALA A 445 -68.41 11.59 -27.27
N THR A 446 -68.30 12.89 -27.00
CA THR A 446 -69.27 13.68 -26.21
C THR A 446 -69.98 14.79 -26.99
N SER A 447 -69.63 14.99 -28.28
CA SER A 447 -70.12 16.10 -29.11
C SER A 447 -71.27 15.71 -30.06
N LYS A 448 -72.08 16.68 -30.50
CA LYS A 448 -73.18 16.47 -31.46
C LYS A 448 -72.62 16.27 -32.88
N PRO A 449 -73.34 15.59 -33.81
CA PRO A 449 -72.83 15.25 -35.14
C PRO A 449 -72.33 16.43 -35.99
N ASN A 450 -72.88 17.64 -35.79
CA ASN A 450 -72.46 18.86 -36.51
C ASN A 450 -71.15 19.49 -35.99
N ASP A 451 -70.66 19.07 -34.81
CA ASP A 451 -69.42 19.60 -34.20
C ASP A 451 -68.21 18.69 -34.46
N ALA A 452 -68.41 17.59 -35.20
CA ALA A 452 -67.38 16.59 -35.48
C ALA A 452 -66.35 17.05 -36.52
N GLU A 453 -66.75 17.87 -37.50
CA GLU A 453 -65.90 18.28 -38.61
C GLU A 453 -64.65 19.09 -38.16
N PRO A 454 -64.78 20.10 -37.26
CA PRO A 454 -63.62 20.82 -36.71
C PRO A 454 -62.71 19.93 -35.85
N LEU A 455 -63.30 19.00 -35.07
CA LEU A 455 -62.55 18.08 -34.21
C LEU A 455 -61.74 17.07 -35.03
N ILE A 456 -62.31 16.57 -36.13
CA ILE A 456 -61.61 15.70 -37.09
C ILE A 456 -60.45 16.45 -37.73
N PHE A 457 -60.63 17.71 -38.13
CA PHE A 457 -59.56 18.55 -38.68
C PHE A 457 -58.39 18.73 -37.68
N HIS A 458 -58.68 19.07 -36.43
CA HIS A 458 -57.64 19.22 -35.40
C HIS A 458 -56.96 17.89 -35.04
N MET A 459 -57.69 16.77 -35.10
CA MET A 459 -57.14 15.44 -34.88
C MET A 459 -56.20 15.03 -36.01
N GLN A 460 -56.60 15.29 -37.27
CA GLN A 460 -55.74 15.07 -38.43
C GLN A 460 -54.47 15.92 -38.35
N LYS A 461 -54.57 17.18 -37.94
CA LYS A 461 -53.42 18.06 -37.72
C LYS A 461 -52.48 17.51 -36.63
N SER A 462 -53.01 17.10 -35.48
CA SER A 462 -52.23 16.53 -34.37
C SER A 462 -51.58 15.19 -34.75
N SER A 463 -52.26 14.39 -35.58
CA SER A 463 -51.75 13.14 -36.15
C SER A 463 -50.61 13.38 -37.15
N GLN A 464 -50.71 14.41 -37.99
CA GLN A 464 -49.64 14.83 -38.88
C GLN A 464 -48.42 15.35 -38.10
N GLU A 465 -48.63 16.12 -37.04
CA GLU A 465 -47.57 16.59 -36.14
C GLU A 465 -46.85 15.41 -35.46
N LEU A 466 -47.60 14.43 -34.94
CA LEU A 466 -47.03 13.20 -34.36
C LEU A 466 -46.22 12.42 -35.40
N ARG A 467 -46.75 12.26 -36.62
CA ARG A 467 -46.06 11.57 -37.71
C ARG A 467 -44.75 12.27 -38.09
N ALA A 468 -44.75 13.60 -38.17
CA ALA A 468 -43.55 14.38 -38.44
C ALA A 468 -42.47 14.19 -37.35
N VAL A 469 -42.88 14.12 -36.08
CA VAL A 469 -41.96 13.83 -34.96
C VAL A 469 -41.39 12.41 -35.07
N VAL A 470 -42.23 11.41 -35.34
CA VAL A 470 -41.80 10.02 -35.50
C VAL A 470 -40.86 9.85 -36.69
N ASP A 471 -41.14 10.48 -37.83
CA ASP A 471 -40.25 10.43 -39.00
C ASP A 471 -38.89 11.08 -38.73
N LYS A 472 -38.87 12.19 -37.96
CA LYS A 472 -37.61 12.82 -37.51
C LYS A 472 -36.81 11.91 -36.58
N ILE A 473 -37.49 11.19 -35.68
CA ILE A 473 -36.88 10.19 -34.78
C ILE A 473 -36.30 9.02 -35.57
N SER A 474 -37.06 8.44 -36.50
CA SER A 474 -36.59 7.33 -37.33
C SER A 474 -35.37 7.70 -38.17
N LYS A 475 -35.37 8.89 -38.79
CA LYS A 475 -34.21 9.40 -39.56
C LYS A 475 -32.98 9.67 -38.70
N ALA A 476 -33.16 10.10 -37.45
CA ALA A 476 -32.04 10.29 -36.51
C ALA A 476 -31.43 8.94 -36.07
N ILE A 477 -32.25 7.89 -35.94
CA ILE A 477 -31.78 6.53 -35.65
C ILE A 477 -30.99 5.95 -36.84
N GLU A 478 -31.50 6.12 -38.07
CA GLU A 478 -30.86 5.61 -39.29
C GLU A 478 -29.48 6.25 -39.58
N LYS A 479 -29.27 7.51 -39.19
CA LYS A 479 -28.00 8.24 -39.43
C LYS A 479 -26.90 7.97 -38.40
N GLY A 480 -27.04 6.95 -37.55
CA GLY A 480 -25.97 6.51 -36.65
C GLY A 480 -26.26 6.70 -35.15
N GLY A 481 -27.53 6.67 -34.74
CA GLY A 481 -27.92 6.53 -33.33
C GLY A 481 -27.67 7.73 -32.41
N HIS A 482 -27.23 8.88 -32.93
CA HIS A 482 -27.07 10.12 -32.16
C HIS A 482 -28.26 11.06 -32.37
N PHE A 483 -29.07 11.23 -31.32
CA PHE A 483 -30.10 12.24 -31.25
C PHE A 483 -29.50 13.58 -30.82
N ASP A 484 -29.57 14.58 -31.71
CA ASP A 484 -29.24 15.97 -31.40
C ASP A 484 -30.50 16.83 -31.58
N ARG A 485 -30.90 17.49 -30.50
CA ARG A 485 -32.06 18.39 -30.46
C ARG A 485 -32.02 19.44 -31.56
N ASN A 486 -30.85 19.93 -31.95
CA ASN A 486 -30.70 20.98 -32.97
C ASN A 486 -31.11 20.53 -34.38
N LEU A 487 -31.05 19.22 -34.67
CA LEU A 487 -31.50 18.66 -35.94
C LEU A 487 -33.03 18.58 -36.06
N ILE A 488 -33.75 18.60 -34.93
CA ILE A 488 -35.22 18.55 -34.92
C ILE A 488 -35.83 19.94 -35.21
N TYR A 489 -35.11 21.03 -34.87
CA TYR A 489 -35.55 22.43 -35.02
C TYR A 489 -35.00 23.14 -36.27
N LYS A 490 -34.07 22.55 -37.04
CA LYS A 490 -33.70 23.09 -38.36
C LYS A 490 -34.81 22.77 -39.37
N ASN A 491 -35.66 23.79 -39.57
CA ASN A 491 -36.73 23.99 -40.56
C ASN A 491 -37.14 22.76 -41.38
#